data_AF-A0A014PU88-F1
#
_entry.id   AF-A0A014PU88-F1
#
_cell.length_a   1.000
_cell.length_b   1.000
_cell.length_c   1.000
_cell.angle_alpha   90.00
_cell.angle_beta   90.00
_cell.angle_gamma   90.00
#
_symmetry.space_group_name_H-M   'P 1'
#
loop_
_entity.id
_entity.type
_entity.pdbx_description
1 polymer ?
#
loop_
_entity_poly.entity_id
_entity_poly.type
_entity_poly.pdbx_seq_one_letter_code
_entity_poly.pdbx_strand_id
1 'polypeptide(L)'
;MKKIKFLLICSLVTCTGFSYASSKLPDILSNKEVDLCSSKFGDNNDECLSEISNKSELSLKQVYDQKLKNIESFDYNLWWMGSEEQKQQMITKFKASQKTWINYRDTFCQAAVTSAQSTHDLGKVTTSCILNMNERRIEEINFVNTNMTD
;
A
#
# COMPACT_ATOMS: atom_id res chain seq x y z
N MET A 1 33.58 -65.43 5.58
CA MET A 1 32.23 -64.89 5.90
C MET A 1 32.33 -63.90 7.07
N LYS A 2 32.12 -62.59 6.80
CA LYS A 2 31.33 -61.63 7.59
C LYS A 2 31.83 -60.18 7.43
N LYS A 3 31.17 -59.51 6.48
CA LYS A 3 30.62 -58.15 6.51
C LYS A 3 31.58 -56.97 6.73
N ILE A 4 32.09 -56.45 5.61
CA ILE A 4 32.51 -55.06 5.46
C ILE A 4 31.28 -54.17 5.71
N LYS A 5 31.31 -53.36 6.77
CA LYS A 5 30.29 -52.33 7.02
C LYS A 5 30.63 -51.11 6.18
N PHE A 6 29.89 -50.92 5.08
CA PHE A 6 29.95 -49.70 4.29
C PHE A 6 29.26 -48.59 5.08
N LEU A 7 30.05 -47.66 5.61
CA LEU A 7 29.56 -46.44 6.26
C LEU A 7 29.15 -45.46 5.16
N LEU A 8 27.86 -45.44 4.86
CA LEU A 8 27.22 -44.41 4.04
C LEU A 8 27.18 -43.11 4.86
N ILE A 9 28.18 -42.25 4.64
CA ILE A 9 28.18 -40.88 5.14
C ILE A 9 27.24 -40.10 4.21
N CYS A 10 25.98 -40.01 4.60
CA CYS A 10 24.98 -39.19 3.94
C CYS A 10 25.23 -37.74 4.37
N SER A 11 25.92 -36.97 3.52
CA SER A 11 26.09 -35.54 3.69
C SER A 11 24.72 -34.85 3.73
N LEU A 12 24.25 -34.51 4.94
CA LEU A 12 23.13 -33.62 5.17
C LEU A 12 23.55 -32.19 4.78
N VAL A 13 23.44 -31.89 3.49
CA VAL A 13 23.34 -30.51 3.02
C VAL A 13 21.95 -30.04 3.43
N THR A 14 21.86 -29.40 4.59
CA THR A 14 20.67 -28.66 4.99
C THR A 14 20.55 -27.44 4.09
N CYS A 15 19.87 -27.62 2.95
CA CYS A 15 19.27 -26.50 2.24
C CYS A 15 18.25 -25.88 3.21
N THR A 16 18.66 -24.85 3.95
CA THR A 16 17.73 -23.91 4.55
C THR A 16 17.07 -23.18 3.39
N GLY A 17 16.00 -23.78 2.86
CA GLY A 17 15.05 -23.05 2.07
C GLY A 17 14.54 -21.94 2.96
N PHE A 18 14.99 -20.70 2.70
CA PHE A 18 14.28 -19.53 3.20
C PHE A 18 12.87 -19.64 2.65
N SER A 19 11.94 -20.16 3.46
CA SER A 19 10.52 -19.99 3.21
C SER A 19 10.28 -18.50 3.30
N TYR A 20 10.30 -17.82 2.16
CA TYR A 20 9.64 -16.54 2.01
C TYR A 20 8.18 -16.83 2.34
N ALA A 21 7.78 -16.55 3.59
CA ALA A 21 6.39 -16.51 3.95
C ALA A 21 5.77 -15.44 3.05
N SER A 22 5.07 -15.88 2.00
CA SER A 22 4.24 -15.00 1.19
C SER A 22 3.15 -14.50 2.12
N SER A 23 3.37 -13.33 2.75
CA SER A 23 2.29 -12.64 3.45
C SER A 23 1.26 -12.29 2.39
N LYS A 24 0.18 -13.08 2.33
CA LYS A 24 -0.96 -12.80 1.46
C LYS A 24 -1.35 -11.35 1.70
N LEU A 25 -1.34 -10.54 0.64
CA LEU A 25 -1.83 -9.16 0.74
C LEU A 25 -3.22 -9.20 1.40
N PRO A 26 -3.48 -8.32 2.39
CA PRO A 26 -4.80 -8.23 3.00
C PRO A 26 -5.86 -8.12 1.90
N ASP A 27 -6.97 -8.83 2.08
CA ASP A 27 -8.13 -8.68 1.20
C ASP A 27 -8.50 -7.20 1.13
N ILE A 28 -8.66 -6.68 -0.09
CA ILE A 28 -8.96 -5.26 -0.27
C ILE A 28 -10.27 -4.86 0.42
N LEU A 29 -11.20 -5.80 0.57
CA LEU A 29 -12.51 -5.56 1.20
C LEU A 29 -12.55 -5.81 2.71
N SER A 30 -11.42 -6.14 3.34
CA SER A 30 -11.33 -6.34 4.79
C SER A 30 -10.39 -5.31 5.41
N ASN A 31 -10.83 -4.65 6.47
CA ASN A 31 -10.03 -3.69 7.21
C ASN A 31 -10.37 -3.73 8.70
N LYS A 32 -9.34 -3.81 9.55
CA LYS A 32 -9.50 -3.95 11.00
C LYS A 32 -10.23 -2.78 11.66
N GLU A 33 -10.00 -1.55 11.20
CA GLU A 33 -10.68 -0.37 11.76
C GLU A 33 -12.17 -0.37 11.42
N VAL A 34 -12.50 -0.83 10.22
CA VAL A 34 -13.89 -1.03 9.79
C VAL A 34 -14.57 -2.13 10.61
N ASP A 35 -13.91 -3.28 10.82
CA ASP A 35 -14.43 -4.36 11.65
C ASP A 35 -14.69 -3.89 13.09
N LEU A 36 -13.83 -3.02 13.62
CA LEU A 36 -14.03 -2.39 14.93
C LEU A 36 -15.27 -1.50 14.95
N CYS A 37 -15.50 -0.66 13.92
CA CYS A 37 -16.72 0.13 13.80
C CYS A 37 -17.97 -0.74 13.79
N SER A 38 -17.99 -1.79 12.96
CA SER A 38 -19.14 -2.70 12.85
C SER A 38 -19.38 -3.49 14.15
N SER A 39 -18.32 -3.96 14.81
CA SER A 39 -18.46 -4.71 16.08
C SER A 39 -19.03 -3.87 17.22
N LYS A 40 -18.76 -2.55 17.23
CA LYS A 40 -19.19 -1.64 18.30
C LYS A 40 -20.58 -1.05 18.05
N PHE A 41 -20.90 -0.74 16.79
CA PHE A 41 -22.10 0.03 16.45
C PHE A 41 -23.12 -0.74 15.59
N GLY A 42 -22.81 -1.97 15.18
CA GLY A 42 -23.67 -2.77 14.32
C GLY A 42 -23.94 -2.05 13.00
N ASP A 43 -25.21 -1.98 12.60
CA ASP A 43 -25.64 -1.30 11.37
C ASP A 43 -25.60 0.23 11.49
N ASN A 44 -25.54 0.81 12.70
CA ASN A 44 -25.46 2.26 12.93
C ASN A 44 -24.01 2.76 12.94
N ASN A 45 -23.15 2.17 12.11
CA ASN A 45 -21.70 2.43 12.13
C ASN A 45 -21.26 3.59 11.21
N ASP A 46 -22.19 4.24 10.51
CA ASP A 46 -21.91 5.25 9.48
C ASP A 46 -21.01 6.41 9.96
N GLU A 47 -21.25 6.92 11.17
CA GLU A 47 -20.43 7.99 11.76
C GLU A 47 -18.98 7.51 12.00
N CYS A 48 -18.83 6.30 12.54
CA CYS A 48 -17.51 5.69 12.76
C CYS A 48 -16.79 5.44 11.43
N LEU A 49 -17.48 4.91 10.41
CA LEU A 49 -16.92 4.70 9.08
C LEU A 49 -16.50 6.02 8.42
N SER A 50 -17.30 7.07 8.56
CA SER A 50 -16.98 8.41 8.07
C SER A 50 -15.74 8.99 8.76
N GLU A 51 -15.62 8.85 10.09
CA GLU A 51 -14.47 9.31 10.85
C GLU A 51 -13.16 8.66 10.39
N ILE A 52 -13.13 7.32 10.30
CA ILE A 52 -11.91 6.60 9.88
C ILE A 52 -11.56 6.86 8.41
N SER A 53 -12.56 7.04 7.54
CA SER A 53 -12.37 7.43 6.14
C SER A 53 -11.74 8.82 6.03
N ASN A 54 -12.30 9.81 6.71
CA ASN A 54 -11.76 11.18 6.73
C ASN A 54 -10.32 11.22 7.26
N LYS A 55 -10.03 10.44 8.32
CA LYS A 55 -8.69 10.30 8.87
C LYS A 55 -7.71 9.70 7.86
N SER A 56 -8.14 8.66 7.13
CA SER A 56 -7.35 8.03 6.08
C SER A 56 -7.03 9.00 4.93
N GLU A 57 -8.02 9.75 4.44
CA GLU A 57 -7.83 10.77 3.41
C GLU A 57 -6.88 11.90 3.87
N LEU A 58 -7.04 12.37 5.10
CA LEU A 58 -6.16 13.38 5.67
C LEU A 58 -4.71 12.88 5.76
N SER A 59 -4.51 11.64 6.20
CA SER A 59 -3.18 11.02 6.27
C SER A 59 -2.54 10.92 4.89
N LEU A 60 -3.28 10.44 3.89
CA LEU A 60 -2.81 10.37 2.50
C LEU A 60 -2.41 11.77 1.99
N LYS A 61 -3.26 12.77 2.23
CA LYS A 61 -2.99 14.15 1.82
C LYS A 61 -1.72 14.70 2.47
N GLN A 62 -1.55 14.49 3.78
CA GLN A 62 -0.37 14.96 4.51
C GLN A 62 0.92 14.35 3.97
N VAL A 63 0.93 13.03 3.71
CA VAL A 63 2.08 12.33 3.13
C VAL A 63 2.39 12.85 1.72
N TYR A 64 1.36 13.03 0.88
CA TYR A 64 1.50 13.60 -0.45
C TYR A 64 2.08 15.04 -0.41
N ASP A 65 1.49 15.92 0.39
CA ASP A 65 1.92 17.33 0.51
C ASP A 65 3.37 17.41 0.99
N GLN A 66 3.73 16.59 1.98
CA GLN A 66 5.10 16.53 2.51
C GLN A 66 6.08 16.02 1.46
N LYS A 67 5.74 14.97 0.72
CA LYS A 67 6.59 14.46 -0.37
C LYS A 67 6.76 15.49 -1.47
N LEU A 68 5.67 16.15 -1.87
CA LEU A 68 5.71 17.19 -2.88
C LEU A 68 6.63 18.34 -2.45
N LYS A 69 6.50 18.81 -1.20
CA LYS A 69 7.38 19.84 -0.63
C LYS A 69 8.84 19.40 -0.67
N ASN A 70 9.14 18.14 -0.33
CA ASN A 70 10.50 17.60 -0.39
C ASN A 70 11.07 17.63 -1.83
N ILE A 71 10.26 17.25 -2.83
CA ILE A 71 10.64 17.33 -4.25
C ILE A 71 10.87 18.80 -4.66
N GLU A 72 9.96 19.70 -4.28
CA GLU A 72 10.03 21.13 -4.62
C GLU A 72 11.24 21.82 -3.97
N SER A 73 11.66 21.41 -2.78
CA SER A 73 12.83 21.96 -2.08
C SER A 73 14.15 21.31 -2.46
N PHE A 74 14.14 20.20 -3.22
CA PHE A 74 15.35 19.43 -3.51
C PHE A 74 16.33 20.20 -4.40
N ASP A 75 17.63 20.11 -4.09
CA ASP A 75 18.70 20.66 -4.93
C ASP A 75 19.01 19.69 -6.08
N TYR A 76 18.49 19.98 -7.26
CA TYR A 76 18.65 19.13 -8.44
C TYR A 76 20.09 19.01 -8.92
N ASN A 77 21.01 19.89 -8.50
CA ASN A 77 22.43 19.78 -8.85
C ASN A 77 23.10 18.53 -8.26
N LEU A 78 22.44 17.86 -7.30
CA LEU A 78 22.87 16.58 -6.75
C LEU A 78 22.52 15.38 -7.64
N TRP A 79 21.68 15.55 -8.67
CA TRP A 79 21.45 14.52 -9.67
C TRP A 79 22.59 14.48 -10.69
N TRP A 80 22.94 13.28 -11.16
CA TRP A 80 23.86 13.15 -12.29
C TRP A 80 23.27 13.84 -13.52
N MET A 81 23.95 14.88 -14.01
CA MET A 81 23.46 15.74 -15.10
C MET A 81 22.08 16.36 -14.80
N GLY A 82 21.84 16.72 -13.53
CA GLY A 82 20.60 17.34 -13.07
C GLY A 82 20.29 18.68 -13.73
N SER A 83 19.04 18.89 -14.16
CA SER A 83 18.55 20.17 -14.68
C SER A 83 17.26 20.63 -14.00
N GLU A 84 16.98 21.93 -14.07
CA GLU A 84 15.72 22.48 -13.57
C GLU A 84 14.51 21.87 -14.29
N GLU A 85 14.62 21.64 -15.60
CA GLU A 85 13.56 21.02 -16.40
C GLU A 85 13.24 19.61 -15.90
N GLN A 86 14.25 18.81 -15.54
CA GLN A 86 14.04 17.48 -14.97
C GLN A 86 13.29 17.55 -13.63
N LYS A 87 13.62 18.53 -12.79
CA LYS A 87 12.92 18.74 -11.51
C LYS A 87 11.46 19.12 -11.74
N GLN A 88 11.20 20.04 -12.66
CA GLN A 88 9.83 20.43 -13.01
C GLN A 88 9.02 19.28 -13.62
N GLN A 89 9.67 18.40 -14.39
CA GLN A 89 9.04 17.18 -14.88
C GLN A 89 8.66 16.24 -13.74
N MET A 90 9.54 16.00 -12.76
CA MET A 90 9.24 15.18 -11.59
C MET A 90 8.03 15.72 -10.83
N ILE A 91 8.01 17.02 -10.53
CA ILE A 91 6.88 17.69 -9.84
C ILE A 91 5.58 17.50 -10.63
N THR A 92 5.61 17.76 -11.94
CA THR A 92 4.45 17.66 -12.82
C THR A 92 3.91 16.23 -12.87
N LYS A 93 4.79 15.24 -13.03
CA LYS A 93 4.42 13.82 -13.10
C LYS A 93 3.92 13.31 -11.76
N PHE A 94 4.50 13.74 -10.64
CA PHE A 94 4.06 13.36 -9.30
C PHE A 94 2.64 13.90 -9.02
N LYS A 95 2.39 15.19 -9.30
CA LYS A 95 1.05 15.81 -9.21
C LYS A 95 0.02 15.08 -10.08
N ALA A 96 0.36 14.80 -11.34
CA ALA A 96 -0.52 14.09 -12.26
C ALA A 96 -0.79 12.65 -11.80
N SER A 97 0.24 11.95 -11.33
CA SER A 97 0.12 10.58 -10.79
C SER A 97 -0.88 10.52 -9.64
N GLN A 98 -0.81 11.45 -8.67
CA GLN A 98 -1.75 11.47 -7.55
C GLN A 98 -3.19 11.70 -8.01
N LYS A 99 -3.41 12.64 -8.94
CA LYS A 99 -4.74 12.91 -9.50
C LYS A 99 -5.31 11.68 -10.21
N THR A 100 -4.52 11.04 -11.06
CA THR A 100 -4.93 9.81 -11.77
C THR A 100 -5.20 8.67 -10.80
N TRP A 101 -4.37 8.53 -9.76
CA TRP A 101 -4.50 7.47 -8.78
C TRP A 101 -5.81 7.57 -7.99
N ILE A 102 -6.27 8.76 -7.62
CA ILE A 102 -7.57 8.94 -6.93
C ILE A 102 -8.72 8.38 -7.79
N ASN A 103 -8.76 8.75 -9.08
CA ASN A 103 -9.78 8.22 -10.00
C ASN A 103 -9.68 6.69 -10.14
N TYR A 104 -8.46 6.16 -10.20
CA TYR A 104 -8.23 4.72 -10.24
C TYR A 104 -8.75 4.04 -8.97
N ARG A 105 -8.42 4.54 -7.78
CA ARG A 105 -8.90 4.01 -6.49
C ARG A 105 -10.43 3.93 -6.49
N ASP A 106 -11.11 5.03 -6.81
CA ASP A 106 -12.56 5.10 -6.71
C ASP A 106 -13.22 4.12 -7.69
N THR A 107 -12.73 4.05 -8.93
CA THR A 107 -13.23 3.12 -9.96
C THR A 107 -12.96 1.67 -9.58
N PHE A 108 -11.75 1.39 -9.07
CA PHE A 108 -11.36 0.05 -8.65
C PHE A 108 -12.19 -0.42 -7.46
N CYS A 109 -12.41 0.43 -6.46
CA CYS A 109 -13.24 0.09 -5.31
C CYS A 109 -14.70 -0.13 -5.69
N GLN A 110 -15.26 0.67 -6.60
CA GLN A 110 -16.61 0.40 -7.14
C GLN A 110 -16.71 -0.97 -7.79
N ALA A 111 -15.70 -1.36 -8.58
CA ALA A 111 -15.66 -2.69 -9.19
C ALA A 111 -15.55 -3.79 -8.12
N ALA A 112 -14.66 -3.63 -7.15
CA ALA A 112 -14.39 -4.61 -6.10
C ALA A 112 -15.63 -4.87 -5.22
N VAL A 113 -16.44 -3.86 -4.94
CA VAL A 113 -17.63 -3.98 -4.07
C VAL A 113 -18.90 -4.37 -4.81
N THR A 114 -18.84 -4.66 -6.11
CA THR A 114 -20.03 -4.94 -6.94
C THR A 114 -20.91 -6.05 -6.36
N SER A 115 -20.31 -7.12 -5.80
CA SER A 115 -21.05 -8.23 -5.19
C SER A 115 -21.81 -7.84 -3.91
N ALA A 116 -21.44 -6.74 -3.27
CA ALA A 116 -22.09 -6.21 -2.06
C ALA A 116 -23.10 -5.10 -2.38
N GLN A 117 -23.30 -4.75 -3.66
CA GLN A 117 -24.32 -3.77 -4.04
C GLN A 117 -25.71 -4.23 -3.56
N SER A 118 -26.49 -3.30 -2.99
CA SER A 118 -27.81 -3.56 -2.39
C SER A 118 -27.79 -4.43 -1.11
N THR A 119 -26.64 -4.60 -0.46
CA THR A 119 -26.53 -5.25 0.85
C THR A 119 -26.24 -4.23 1.95
N HIS A 120 -26.52 -4.60 3.21
CA HIS A 120 -26.16 -3.79 4.39
C HIS A 120 -24.63 -3.66 4.56
N ASP A 121 -23.85 -4.54 3.93
CA ASP A 121 -22.39 -4.53 4.00
C ASP A 121 -21.74 -3.50 3.05
N LEU A 122 -22.48 -2.86 2.13
CA LEU A 122 -21.90 -2.01 1.09
C LEU A 122 -21.02 -0.89 1.65
N GLY A 123 -21.48 -0.20 2.70
CA GLY A 123 -20.70 0.86 3.35
C GLY A 123 -19.40 0.33 3.94
N LYS A 124 -19.47 -0.81 4.64
CA LYS A 124 -18.33 -1.50 5.26
C LYS A 124 -17.25 -1.86 4.25
N VAL A 125 -17.62 -2.57 3.18
CA VAL A 125 -16.66 -3.05 2.19
C VAL A 125 -16.11 -1.92 1.32
N THR A 126 -16.90 -0.88 1.06
CA THR A 126 -16.44 0.32 0.34
C THR A 126 -15.40 1.08 1.15
N THR A 127 -15.68 1.35 2.43
CA THR A 127 -14.73 2.00 3.32
C THR A 127 -13.46 1.17 3.47
N SER A 128 -13.57 -0.15 3.63
CA SER A 128 -12.39 -1.05 3.70
C SER A 128 -11.49 -0.92 2.47
N CYS A 129 -12.10 -0.90 1.27
CA CYS A 129 -11.35 -0.73 0.03
C CYS A 129 -10.60 0.60 -0.03
N ILE A 130 -11.26 1.70 0.31
CA ILE A 130 -10.65 3.04 0.29
C ILE A 130 -9.48 3.11 1.28
N LEU A 131 -9.67 2.65 2.52
CA LEU A 131 -8.64 2.67 3.56
C LEU A 131 -7.39 1.89 3.12
N ASN A 132 -7.58 0.67 2.62
CA ASN A 132 -6.48 -0.19 2.19
C ASN A 132 -5.77 0.38 0.94
N MET A 133 -6.50 1.00 0.02
CA MET A 133 -5.90 1.68 -1.13
C MET A 133 -5.08 2.90 -0.70
N ASN A 134 -5.59 3.71 0.22
CA ASN A 134 -4.90 4.88 0.75
C ASN A 134 -3.59 4.47 1.46
N GLU A 135 -3.60 3.40 2.25
CA GLU A 135 -2.41 2.84 2.89
C GLU A 135 -1.34 2.44 1.87
N ARG A 136 -1.71 1.65 0.85
CA ARG A 136 -0.79 1.26 -0.24
C ARG A 136 -0.22 2.47 -0.97
N ARG A 137 -1.03 3.51 -1.19
CA ARG A 137 -0.55 4.73 -1.84
C ARG A 137 0.42 5.53 -0.99
N ILE A 138 0.21 5.55 0.32
CA ILE A 138 1.18 6.15 1.26
C ILE A 138 2.53 5.44 1.13
N GLU A 139 2.54 4.10 1.06
CA GLU A 139 3.77 3.33 0.83
C GLU A 139 4.43 3.69 -0.51
N GLU A 140 3.67 3.70 -1.62
CA GLU A 140 4.16 4.11 -2.94
C GLU A 140 4.78 5.52 -2.93
N ILE A 141 4.11 6.48 -2.30
CA ILE A 141 4.60 7.86 -2.18
C ILE A 141 5.91 7.89 -1.40
N ASN A 142 6.01 7.11 -0.32
CA ASN A 142 7.23 7.06 0.49
C ASN A 142 8.44 6.52 -0.29
N PHE A 143 8.22 5.58 -1.22
CA PHE A 143 9.27 5.06 -2.10
C PHE A 143 9.75 6.04 -3.19
N VAL A 144 9.04 7.14 -3.44
CA VAL A 144 9.53 8.19 -4.35
C VAL A 144 10.70 8.91 -3.71
N ASN A 145 11.91 8.58 -4.15
CA ASN A 145 13.15 9.18 -3.65
C ASN A 145 13.60 10.33 -4.55
N THR A 146 13.99 11.44 -3.92
CA THR A 146 14.67 12.54 -4.59
C THR A 146 16.18 12.32 -4.67
N ASN A 147 16.74 11.43 -3.85
CA ASN A 147 18.15 11.06 -3.89
C ASN A 147 18.31 9.74 -4.65
N MET A 148 19.22 9.72 -5.62
CA MET A 148 19.76 8.48 -6.16
C MET A 148 21.03 8.16 -5.37
N THR A 149 20.87 7.61 -4.17
CA THR A 149 21.99 6.94 -3.49
C THR A 149 21.89 5.47 -3.83
N ASP A 150 22.98 4.89 -4.35
CA ASP A 150 23.14 3.45 -4.58
C ASP A 150 22.90 2.63 -3.29
#